data_AF-A0A850BXZ6-F1
#
_entry.id   AF-A0A850BXZ6-F1
#
_cell.length_a   1.000
_cell.length_b   1.000
_cell.length_c   1.000
_cell.angle_alpha   90.00
_cell.angle_beta   90.00
_cell.angle_gamma   90.00
#
_symmetry.space_group_name_H-M   'P 1'
#
loop_
_entity.id
_entity.type
_entity.pdbx_description
1 polymer ?
#
loop_
_entity_poly.entity_id
_entity_poly.type
_entity_poly.pdbx_seq_one_letter_code
_entity_poly.pdbx_strand_id
1 'polypeptide(L)'
;MKYKLMLELLLAVILAAALSGCSQIAGDPNFTLNDGDIVSGNLILLSQNATLSAGSSVDGSVIMVCCNLIVEGEVAGDVFLLTGNVMVNSPADVKGEVSVLSGNVSK
;
A
#
# COMPACT_ATOMS: atom_id res chain seq x y z
N MET A 1 -0.61 32.63 13.10
CA MET A 1 -1.96 32.00 13.18
C MET A 1 -2.37 31.28 11.90
N LYS A 2 -2.26 31.89 10.71
CA LYS A 2 -2.73 31.27 9.44
C LYS A 2 -2.10 29.90 9.14
N TYR A 3 -0.79 29.75 9.26
CA TYR A 3 -0.10 28.47 9.01
C TYR A 3 -0.39 27.40 10.08
N LYS A 4 -0.64 27.81 11.33
CA LYS A 4 -1.04 26.88 12.41
C LYS A 4 -2.43 26.30 12.12
N LEU A 5 -3.37 27.15 11.73
CA LEU A 5 -4.72 26.72 11.33
C LEU A 5 -4.68 25.85 10.06
N MET A 6 -3.81 26.17 9.11
CA MET A 6 -3.62 25.37 7.90
C MET A 6 -3.00 24.00 8.20
N LEU A 7 -2.03 23.94 9.12
CA LEU A 7 -1.38 22.71 9.55
C LEU A 7 -2.34 21.83 10.35
N GLU A 8 -3.13 22.42 11.25
CA GLU A 8 -4.18 21.72 12.00
C GLU A 8 -5.27 21.19 11.08
N LEU A 9 -5.67 21.97 10.07
CA LEU A 9 -6.64 21.53 9.07
C LEU A 9 -6.08 20.41 8.20
N LEU A 10 -4.82 20.51 7.78
CA LEU A 10 -4.13 19.46 7.02
C LEU A 10 -4.04 18.17 7.85
N LEU A 11 -3.69 18.26 9.13
CA LEU A 11 -3.62 17.13 10.04
C LEU A 11 -5.00 16.48 10.25
N ALA A 12 -6.05 17.30 10.37
CA ALA A 12 -7.44 16.84 10.50
C ALA A 12 -7.94 16.15 9.23
N VAL A 13 -7.59 16.66 8.04
CA VAL A 13 -7.93 16.04 6.75
C VAL A 13 -7.21 14.70 6.58
N ILE A 14 -5.92 14.63 6.94
CA ILE A 14 -5.16 13.37 6.93
C ILE A 14 -5.79 12.35 7.90
N LEU A 15 -6.18 12.78 9.09
CA LEU A 15 -6.82 11.91 10.08
C LEU A 15 -8.21 11.43 9.63
N ALA A 16 -9.01 12.29 9.01
CA ALA A 16 -10.33 11.92 8.48
C ALA A 16 -10.22 10.98 7.27
N ALA A 17 -9.24 11.19 6.38
CA ALA A 17 -8.95 10.27 5.27
C ALA A 17 -8.51 8.90 5.78
N ALA A 18 -7.73 8.84 6.87
CA ALA A 18 -7.34 7.58 7.51
C ALA A 18 -8.52 6.79 8.11
N LEU A 19 -9.62 7.48 8.48
CA LEU A 19 -10.79 6.88 9.14
C LEU A 19 -11.96 6.56 8.20
N SER A 20 -11.96 7.07 6.96
CA SER A 20 -13.12 7.01 6.05
C SER A 20 -13.02 5.97 4.93
N GLY A 21 -11.88 5.29 4.79
CA GLY A 21 -11.79 4.11 3.93
C GLY A 21 -12.41 2.91 4.62
N CYS A 22 -13.13 2.07 3.87
CA CYS A 22 -13.21 0.62 4.17
C CYS A 22 -11.80 0.01 4.04
N SER A 23 -10.85 0.50 4.83
CA SER A 23 -9.49 0.02 4.89
C SER A 23 -9.53 -1.17 5.82
N GLN A 24 -9.11 -2.34 5.34
CA GLN A 24 -8.66 -3.41 6.22
C GLN A 24 -7.49 -2.83 7.04
N ILE A 25 -7.79 -2.23 8.20
CA ILE A 25 -6.79 -2.01 9.22
C ILE A 25 -6.49 -3.41 9.75
N ALA A 26 -5.52 -4.07 9.13
CA ALA A 26 -4.90 -5.23 9.74
C ALA A 26 -4.27 -4.73 11.05
N GLY A 27 -4.91 -5.04 12.17
CA GLY A 27 -4.33 -4.80 13.50
C GLY A 27 -3.06 -5.64 13.74
N ASP A 28 -2.75 -6.55 12.82
CA ASP A 28 -1.52 -7.32 12.78
C ASP A 28 -0.39 -6.48 12.16
N PRO A 29 0.81 -6.46 12.77
CA PRO A 29 1.99 -5.85 12.16
C PRO A 29 2.30 -6.36 10.75
N ASN A 30 1.82 -7.55 10.37
CA ASN A 30 1.99 -8.12 9.05
C ASN A 30 0.64 -8.36 8.38
N PHE A 31 0.57 -8.05 7.08
CA PHE A 31 -0.57 -8.35 6.24
C PHE A 31 -0.18 -9.33 5.14
N THR A 32 -1.05 -10.28 4.84
CA THR A 32 -0.88 -11.16 3.69
C THR A 32 -2.19 -11.19 2.92
N LEU A 33 -2.14 -10.79 1.65
CA LEU A 33 -3.20 -11.07 0.69
C LEU A 33 -2.93 -12.47 0.14
N ASN A 34 -3.76 -13.42 0.52
CA ASN A 34 -3.48 -14.83 0.28
C ASN A 34 -3.76 -15.20 -1.17
N ASP A 35 -3.26 -16.36 -1.56
CA ASP A 35 -3.60 -16.98 -2.84
C ASP A 35 -5.13 -17.10 -3.02
N GLY A 36 -5.62 -16.62 -4.17
CA GLY A 36 -7.04 -16.56 -4.50
C GLY A 36 -7.80 -15.36 -3.92
N ASP A 37 -7.20 -14.56 -3.03
CA ASP A 37 -7.82 -13.35 -2.52
C ASP A 37 -7.81 -12.25 -3.60
N ILE A 38 -8.96 -11.59 -3.80
CA ILE A 38 -9.13 -10.50 -4.77
C ILE A 38 -9.56 -9.23 -4.04
N VAL A 39 -8.82 -8.15 -4.25
CA VAL A 39 -9.21 -6.81 -3.81
C VAL A 39 -9.75 -6.03 -5.00
N SER A 40 -11.07 -5.81 -5.01
CA SER A 40 -11.72 -4.94 -5.99
C SER A 40 -11.40 -3.48 -5.71
N GLY A 41 -10.50 -2.89 -6.50
CA GLY A 41 -10.09 -1.49 -6.42
C GLY A 41 -8.73 -1.29 -5.75
N ASN A 42 -8.52 -0.11 -5.17
CA ASN A 42 -7.23 0.25 -4.57
C ASN A 42 -7.05 -0.39 -3.20
N LEU A 43 -5.84 -0.84 -2.90
CA LEU A 43 -5.45 -1.42 -1.62
C LEU A 43 -4.54 -0.45 -0.86
N ILE A 44 -4.99 0.02 0.31
CA ILE A 44 -4.19 0.87 1.20
C ILE A 44 -3.73 0.06 2.40
N LEU A 45 -2.41 -0.04 2.59
CA LEU A 45 -1.77 -0.85 3.61
C LEU A 45 -1.11 0.04 4.68
N LEU A 46 -1.51 -0.17 5.93
CA LEU A 46 -0.98 0.50 7.12
C LEU A 46 -0.17 -0.45 8.04
N SER A 47 -0.06 -1.73 7.67
CA SER A 47 0.77 -2.73 8.36
C SER A 47 2.26 -2.41 8.23
N GLN A 48 3.13 -2.98 9.06
CA GLN A 48 4.58 -2.79 8.93
C GLN A 48 5.18 -3.61 7.78
N ASN A 49 4.67 -4.82 7.56
CA ASN A 49 5.06 -5.63 6.41
C ASN A 49 3.82 -6.14 5.69
N ALA A 50 3.92 -6.32 4.38
CA ALA A 50 2.86 -6.87 3.58
C ALA A 50 3.39 -7.81 2.51
N THR A 51 2.63 -8.87 2.23
CA THR A 51 2.89 -9.79 1.13
C THR A 51 1.63 -9.93 0.30
N LEU A 52 1.74 -9.72 -1.02
CA LEU A 52 0.73 -10.07 -1.99
C LEU A 52 1.16 -11.38 -2.64
N SER A 53 0.60 -12.51 -2.20
CA SER A 53 1.01 -13.84 -2.64
C SER A 53 0.76 -14.08 -4.14
N ALA A 54 1.46 -15.06 -4.72
CA ALA A 54 1.51 -15.32 -6.16
C ALA A 54 0.17 -15.39 -6.91
N GLY A 55 -0.90 -15.91 -6.31
CA GLY A 55 -2.23 -15.94 -6.93
C GLY A 55 -3.24 -14.97 -6.31
N SER A 56 -2.76 -13.97 -5.59
CA SER A 56 -3.58 -12.82 -5.17
C SER A 56 -3.70 -11.79 -6.28
N SER A 57 -4.79 -11.01 -6.27
CA SER A 57 -5.02 -9.96 -7.27
C SER A 57 -5.57 -8.66 -6.65
N VAL A 58 -5.04 -7.53 -7.13
CA VAL A 58 -5.53 -6.19 -6.81
C VAL A 58 -5.94 -5.50 -8.12
N ASP A 59 -7.24 -5.23 -8.27
CA ASP A 59 -7.80 -4.62 -9.50
C ASP A 59 -7.45 -3.13 -9.66
N GLY A 60 -6.82 -2.52 -8.66
CA GLY A 60 -6.37 -1.13 -8.65
C GLY A 60 -4.90 -0.98 -8.26
N SER A 61 -4.57 0.19 -7.68
CA SER A 61 -3.23 0.49 -7.19
C SER A 61 -3.04 0.06 -5.73
N VAL A 62 -1.80 -0.26 -5.38
CA VAL A 62 -1.39 -0.57 -4.01
C VAL A 62 -0.63 0.63 -3.45
N ILE A 63 -1.10 1.15 -2.32
CA ILE A 63 -0.43 2.23 -1.58
C ILE A 63 -0.09 1.70 -0.19
N MET A 64 1.18 1.74 0.18
CA MET A 64 1.63 1.36 1.52
C MET A 64 2.41 2.50 2.16
N VAL A 65 2.23 2.71 3.46
CA VAL A 65 2.89 3.82 4.16
C VAL A 65 4.29 3.43 4.64
N CYS A 66 4.45 2.26 5.26
CA CYS A 66 5.70 1.67 5.75
C CYS A 66 5.48 0.16 5.81
N CYS A 67 6.47 -0.74 5.85
CA CYS A 67 7.92 -0.59 5.72
C CYS A 67 8.49 -1.58 4.69
N ASN A 68 7.95 -2.80 4.57
CA ASN A 68 8.36 -3.71 3.49
C ASN A 68 7.14 -4.30 2.78
N LEU A 69 7.16 -4.25 1.45
CA LEU A 69 6.14 -4.85 0.61
C LEU A 69 6.79 -5.91 -0.29
N ILE A 70 6.29 -7.13 -0.24
CA ILE A 70 6.62 -8.19 -1.19
C ILE A 70 5.42 -8.36 -2.13
N VAL A 71 5.66 -8.23 -3.43
CA VAL A 71 4.67 -8.43 -4.49
C VAL A 71 5.05 -9.67 -5.27
N GLU A 72 4.23 -10.71 -5.16
CA GLU A 72 4.31 -11.94 -5.95
C GLU A 72 3.07 -12.13 -6.83
N GLY A 73 1.95 -11.47 -6.51
CA GLY A 73 0.68 -11.52 -7.24
C GLY A 73 0.49 -10.43 -8.29
N GLU A 74 -0.75 -10.28 -8.73
CA GLU A 74 -1.15 -9.33 -9.78
C GLU A 74 -1.58 -7.97 -9.21
N VAL A 75 -1.12 -6.89 -9.82
CA VAL A 75 -1.55 -5.52 -9.52
C VAL A 75 -1.87 -4.80 -10.82
N ALA A 76 -3.15 -4.49 -11.04
CA ALA A 76 -3.59 -3.84 -12.28
C ALA A 76 -3.19 -2.36 -12.38
N GLY A 77 -2.87 -1.73 -11.24
CA GLY A 77 -2.42 -0.34 -11.16
C GLY A 77 -0.95 -0.17 -10.77
N ASP A 78 -0.67 0.95 -10.12
CA ASP A 78 0.66 1.29 -9.61
C ASP A 78 0.89 0.68 -8.22
N VAL A 79 2.16 0.48 -7.86
CA VAL A 79 2.59 0.16 -6.50
C VAL A 79 3.41 1.34 -5.97
N PHE A 80 2.90 1.98 -4.92
CA PHE A 80 3.56 3.12 -4.29
C PHE A 80 3.81 2.86 -2.80
N LEU A 81 5.06 3.00 -2.37
CA LEU A 81 5.44 2.91 -0.96
C LEU A 81 6.02 4.25 -0.48
N LEU A 82 5.52 4.76 0.64
CA LEU A 82 5.98 6.05 1.18
C LEU A 82 7.37 5.93 1.80
N THR A 83 7.61 4.91 2.63
CA THR A 83 8.94 4.62 3.17
C THR A 83 9.20 3.12 3.28
N GLY A 84 10.44 2.72 2.99
CA GLY A 84 10.93 1.35 3.10
C GLY A 84 11.15 0.66 1.74
N ASN A 85 11.00 -0.66 1.65
CA ASN A 85 11.43 -1.42 0.47
C ASN A 85 10.27 -2.15 -0.21
N VAL A 86 10.27 -2.12 -1.54
CA VAL A 86 9.39 -2.96 -2.37
C VAL A 86 10.23 -4.01 -3.08
N MET A 87 9.86 -5.28 -2.90
CA MET A 87 10.43 -6.41 -3.62
C MET A 87 9.36 -7.01 -4.53
N VAL A 88 9.61 -7.00 -5.84
CA VAL A 88 8.73 -7.62 -6.84
C VAL A 88 9.38 -8.93 -7.27
N ASN A 89 8.76 -10.06 -6.95
CA ASN A 89 9.29 -11.39 -7.27
C ASN A 89 8.41 -12.05 -8.33
N SER A 90 9.02 -12.85 -9.22
CA SER A 90 8.25 -13.74 -10.10
C SER A 90 7.34 -14.66 -9.26
N PRO A 91 6.03 -14.79 -9.58
CA PRO A 91 5.41 -14.49 -10.87
C PRO A 91 4.68 -13.13 -10.97
N ALA A 92 5.01 -12.15 -10.12
CA ALA A 92 4.28 -10.89 -10.04
C ALA A 92 4.09 -10.20 -11.39
N ASP A 93 2.89 -9.62 -11.56
CA ASP A 93 2.50 -8.87 -12.74
C ASP A 93 1.91 -7.52 -12.31
N VAL A 94 2.79 -6.51 -12.23
CA VAL A 94 2.40 -5.12 -11.95
C VAL A 94 2.29 -4.37 -13.27
N LYS A 95 1.07 -3.94 -13.63
CA LYS A 95 0.81 -3.23 -14.90
C LYS A 95 1.26 -1.78 -14.89
N GLY A 96 1.27 -1.15 -13.73
CA GLY A 96 1.68 0.24 -13.53
C GLY A 96 3.15 0.40 -13.14
N GLU A 97 3.46 1.55 -12.54
CA GLU A 97 4.79 1.87 -12.01
C GLU A 97 4.95 1.34 -10.58
N VAL A 98 6.18 0.88 -10.26
CA VAL A 98 6.58 0.55 -8.88
C VAL A 98 7.52 1.63 -8.40
N SER A 99 7.09 2.42 -7.42
CA SER A 99 7.85 3.56 -6.93
C SER A 99 7.88 3.63 -5.40
N VAL A 100 8.98 4.17 -4.88
CA VAL A 100 9.18 4.41 -3.45
C VAL A 100 9.61 5.86 -3.25
N LEU A 101 9.01 6.56 -2.28
CA LEU A 101 9.44 7.92 -1.95
C LEU A 101 10.76 7.92 -1.17
N SER A 102 10.94 6.99 -0.23
CA SER A 102 12.19 6.82 0.52
C SER A 102 12.49 5.34 0.77
N GLY A 103 13.51 4.80 0.10
CA GLY A 103 13.97 3.42 0.24
C GLY A 103 14.33 2.82 -1.12
N ASN A 104 14.08 1.52 -1.33
CA ASN A 104 14.52 0.81 -2.54
C ASN A 104 13.40 0.02 -3.21
N VAL A 105 13.50 -0.11 -4.54
CA VAL A 105 12.76 -1.11 -5.33
C VAL A 105 13.75 -2.16 -5.82
N SER A 106 13.45 -3.42 -5.60
CA SER A 106 14.15 -4.57 -6.19
C SER A 106 13.18 -5.41 -7.02
N LYS A 107 13.65 -5.92 -8.16
CA LYS A 107 12.90 -6.78 -9.08
C LYS A 107 13.73 -8.01 -9.44
#